data_AF-A0A3M7A4A1-F1
#
_entry.id   AF-A0A3M7A4A1-F1
#
_cell.length_a   1.000
_cell.length_b   1.000
_cell.length_c   1.000
_cell.angle_alpha   90.00
_cell.angle_beta   90.00
_cell.angle_gamma   90.00
#
_symmetry.space_group_name_H-M   'P 1'
#
loop_
_entity.id
_entity.type
_entity.pdbx_description
1 polymer ?
#
loop_
_entity_poly.entity_id
_entity_poly.type
_entity_poly.pdbx_seq_one_letter_code
_entity_poly.pdbx_strand_id
1 'polypeptide(L)'
;MTYRRRQPYNTVSNKVRTIRTPGGEHRLLNTKKKGTNPKCGDCGSKLAGSCITEPLPISITGTTAGSVAGLASRMLIHTAIQIPALRPREYAQISRPKKTVSRSYGGSRCATCVKDRVTRAFLIEEQKIVKKVMREAEKKNRR
;
A
#
# COMPACT_ATOMS: atom_id res chain seq x y z
N MET A 1 3.72 12.16 38.48
CA MET A 1 3.14 11.15 37.57
C MET A 1 3.77 9.79 37.87
N THR A 2 2.98 8.73 38.05
CA THR A 2 3.46 7.36 38.29
C THR A 2 2.87 6.38 37.28
N TYR A 3 3.59 5.30 36.97
CA TYR A 3 3.06 4.25 36.11
C TYR A 3 1.83 3.60 36.73
N ARG A 4 0.78 3.41 35.93
CA ARG A 4 -0.50 2.82 36.39
C ARG A 4 -0.49 1.29 36.48
N ARG A 5 0.51 0.64 35.88
CA ARG A 5 0.68 -0.82 35.90
C ARG A 5 1.71 -1.21 36.94
N ARG A 6 1.64 -2.47 37.41
CA ARG A 6 2.64 -3.07 38.30
C ARG A 6 4.05 -3.16 37.69
N GLN A 7 4.17 -3.06 36.37
CA GLN A 7 5.47 -3.08 35.69
C GLN A 7 6.13 -1.70 35.78
N PRO A 8 7.27 -1.57 36.49
CA PRO A 8 7.91 -0.26 36.73
C PRO A 8 8.84 0.17 35.58
N TYR A 9 9.28 -0.77 34.73
CA TYR A 9 10.30 -0.53 33.71
C TYR A 9 9.75 0.07 32.41
N ASN A 10 10.58 0.88 31.73
CA ASN A 10 10.29 1.54 30.45
C ASN A 10 10.50 0.62 29.24
N THR A 11 9.77 -0.49 29.19
CA THR A 11 9.84 -1.45 28.08
C THR A 11 8.92 -1.06 26.92
N VAL A 12 9.05 -1.72 25.77
CA VAL A 12 8.21 -1.48 24.58
C VAL A 12 6.72 -1.75 24.84
N SER A 13 6.37 -2.62 25.79
CA SER A 13 4.98 -2.90 26.17
C SER A 13 4.38 -1.88 27.15
N ASN A 14 5.22 -1.10 27.83
CA ASN A 14 4.83 -0.14 28.86
C ASN A 14 5.09 1.31 28.46
N LYS A 15 5.06 1.62 27.16
CA LYS A 15 5.12 2.99 26.69
C LYS A 15 3.84 3.73 27.10
N VAL A 16 4.00 4.94 27.64
CA VAL A 16 2.93 5.76 28.19
C VAL A 16 2.89 7.12 27.49
N ARG A 17 1.68 7.67 27.36
CA ARG A 17 1.43 9.04 26.89
C ARG A 17 0.85 9.85 28.03
N THR A 18 1.40 11.03 28.29
CA THR A 18 0.84 12.00 29.23
C THR A 18 -0.35 12.71 28.59
N ILE A 19 -1.50 12.69 29.26
CA ILE A 19 -2.74 13.33 28.81
C ILE A 19 -3.25 14.21 29.95
N ARG A 20 -3.70 15.44 29.63
CA ARG A 20 -4.46 16.28 30.57
C ARG A 20 -5.88 15.75 30.68
N THR A 21 -6.31 15.39 31.87
CA THR A 21 -7.69 14.98 32.11
C THR A 21 -8.61 16.21 32.21
N PRO A 22 -9.93 16.04 32.04
CA PRO A 22 -10.89 17.12 32.25
C PRO A 22 -10.82 17.76 33.65
N GLY A 23 -10.38 17.00 34.67
CA GLY A 23 -10.14 17.50 36.04
C GLY A 23 -8.83 18.26 36.23
N GLY A 24 -8.12 18.62 35.15
CA GLY A 24 -6.90 19.42 35.19
C GLY A 24 -5.61 18.66 35.53
N GLU A 25 -5.70 17.37 35.89
CA GLU A 25 -4.53 16.56 36.25
C GLU A 25 -3.88 15.93 35.01
N HIS A 26 -2.54 15.86 35.00
CA HIS A 26 -1.79 15.09 34.01
C HIS A 26 -1.74 13.60 34.39
N ARG A 27 -2.39 12.73 33.60
CA ARG A 27 -2.38 11.26 33.79
C ARG A 27 -1.64 10.52 32.69
N LEU A 28 -1.01 9.39 33.04
CA LEU A 28 -0.35 8.48 32.10
C LEU A 28 -1.36 7.48 31.53
N LEU A 29 -1.43 7.37 30.20
CA LEU A 29 -2.19 6.35 29.48
C LEU A 29 -1.23 5.41 28.73
N ASN A 30 -1.39 4.10 28.92
CA ASN A 30 -0.60 3.12 28.18
C ASN A 30 -0.95 3.15 26.70
N THR A 31 0.06 3.31 25.85
CA THR A 31 -0.09 3.31 24.40
C THR A 31 0.11 1.90 23.85
N LYS A 32 -0.76 1.46 22.94
CA LYS A 32 -0.60 0.18 22.24
C LYS A 32 0.59 0.25 21.26
N LYS A 33 1.30 -0.86 21.03
CA LYS A 33 2.35 -0.89 20.00
C LYS A 33 1.71 -0.65 18.63
N LYS A 34 2.35 0.18 17.81
CA LYS A 34 1.88 0.50 16.45
C LYS A 34 1.90 -0.76 15.56
N GLY A 35 0.98 -0.84 14.62
CA GLY A 35 0.99 -1.86 13.58
C GLY A 35 2.10 -1.59 12.56
N THR A 36 2.58 -2.66 11.92
CA THR A 36 3.54 -2.54 10.82
C THR A 36 2.79 -2.48 9.50
N ASN A 37 3.25 -1.64 8.57
CA ASN A 37 2.67 -1.58 7.23
C ASN A 37 2.83 -2.92 6.51
N PRO A 38 1.82 -3.37 5.74
CA PRO A 38 1.93 -4.56 4.92
C PRO A 38 2.99 -4.38 3.83
N LYS A 39 3.73 -5.44 3.52
CA LYS A 39 4.84 -5.45 2.58
C LYS A 39 4.52 -6.34 1.37
N CYS A 40 5.11 -6.01 0.22
CA CYS A 40 5.07 -6.84 -0.97
C CYS A 40 5.89 -8.11 -0.74
N GLY A 41 5.36 -9.27 -1.15
CA GLY A 41 6.06 -10.54 -1.00
C GLY A 41 7.24 -10.77 -1.96
N ASP A 42 7.43 -9.95 -3.01
CA ASP A 42 8.55 -10.09 -3.96
C ASP A 42 9.67 -9.11 -3.62
N CYS A 43 9.35 -7.81 -3.58
CA CYS A 43 10.33 -6.75 -3.40
C CYS A 43 10.45 -6.22 -1.97
N GLY A 44 9.60 -6.68 -1.03
CA GLY A 44 9.61 -6.23 0.37
C GLY A 44 9.19 -4.76 0.59
N SER A 45 8.87 -4.03 -0.48
CA SER A 45 8.41 -2.63 -0.41
C SER A 45 7.08 -2.53 0.34
N LYS A 46 6.85 -1.38 0.99
CA LYS A 46 5.58 -1.10 1.68
C LYS A 46 4.47 -1.03 0.63
N LEU A 47 3.40 -1.80 0.82
CA LEU A 47 2.24 -1.75 -0.06
C LEU A 47 1.51 -0.42 0.16
N ALA A 48 1.76 0.54 -0.72
CA ALA A 48 0.91 1.71 -0.86
C ALA A 48 -0.39 1.29 -1.53
N GLY A 49 -1.50 1.88 -1.08
CA GLY A 49 -2.76 1.85 -1.80
C GLY A 49 -2.60 2.56 -3.13
N SER A 50 -2.23 1.83 -4.18
CA SER A 50 -1.96 2.44 -5.48
C SER A 50 -3.27 2.89 -6.13
N CYS A 51 -3.56 4.19 -6.09
CA CYS A 51 -4.03 4.88 -7.28
C CYS A 51 -2.80 5.38 -8.05
N ILE A 52 -2.80 5.05 -9.33
CA ILE A 52 -1.90 5.60 -10.33
C ILE A 52 -2.34 7.04 -10.54
N THR A 53 -1.50 8.00 -10.20
CA THR A 53 -1.31 9.21 -11.00
C THR A 53 0.18 9.50 -10.91
N GLU A 54 0.93 9.17 -11.96
CA GLU A 54 2.07 10.00 -12.32
C GLU A 54 1.48 11.41 -12.52
N PRO A 55 1.93 12.43 -11.77
CA PRO A 55 1.69 13.80 -12.17
C PRO A 55 2.51 14.02 -13.42
N LEU A 56 1.88 14.18 -14.59
CA LEU A 56 2.58 14.81 -15.71
C LEU A 56 2.95 16.23 -15.23
N PRO A 57 4.25 16.61 -15.17
CA PRO A 57 4.60 18.01 -15.02
C PRO A 57 4.38 18.65 -16.38
N ILE A 58 3.16 19.11 -16.66
CA ILE A 58 2.97 20.12 -17.69
C ILE A 58 3.34 21.44 -17.01
N SER A 59 4.57 21.87 -17.24
CA SER A 59 5.03 23.23 -17.05
C SER A 59 4.14 24.17 -17.86
N ILE A 60 3.16 24.79 -17.21
CA ILE A 60 2.48 25.98 -17.75
C ILE A 60 3.03 27.17 -16.97
N THR A 61 4.13 27.72 -17.48
CA THR A 61 4.54 29.08 -17.16
C THR A 61 3.53 30.05 -17.76
N GLY A 62 2.87 30.83 -16.90
CA GLY A 62 2.30 32.13 -17.22
C GLY A 62 0.82 32.17 -17.60
N THR A 63 -0.04 32.58 -16.67
CA THR A 63 -1.07 33.58 -16.98
C THR A 63 -1.53 34.31 -15.70
N THR A 64 -1.69 35.61 -15.87
CA THR A 64 -2.01 36.66 -14.90
C THR A 64 -3.48 36.72 -14.50
N ALA A 65 -3.74 37.11 -13.25
CA ALA A 65 -4.89 37.86 -12.74
C ALA A 65 -6.33 37.26 -12.81
N GLY A 66 -7.03 37.31 -11.65
CA GLY A 66 -8.47 37.60 -11.60
C GLY A 66 -9.40 36.49 -11.06
N SER A 67 -10.10 36.83 -9.97
CA SER A 67 -11.24 36.14 -9.32
C SER A 67 -12.21 35.39 -10.25
N VAL A 68 -12.76 34.25 -9.82
CA VAL A 68 -13.94 34.11 -8.95
C VAL A 68 -14.13 32.65 -8.50
N ALA A 69 -14.56 32.48 -7.26
CA ALA A 69 -15.02 31.23 -6.71
C ALA A 69 -16.26 30.71 -7.47
N GLY A 70 -16.31 29.40 -7.76
CA GLY A 70 -17.55 28.77 -8.21
C GLY A 70 -17.33 27.49 -8.99
N LEU A 71 -17.62 26.36 -8.33
CA LEU A 71 -17.80 25.03 -8.93
C LEU A 71 -16.54 24.36 -9.49
N ALA A 72 -15.54 24.16 -8.61
CA ALA A 72 -14.82 22.90 -8.66
C ALA A 72 -15.82 21.81 -8.28
N SER A 73 -16.51 21.27 -9.30
CA SER A 73 -17.23 20.01 -9.24
C SER A 73 -16.43 19.08 -8.35
N ARG A 74 -17.11 18.64 -7.30
CA ARG A 74 -16.74 17.72 -6.24
C ARG A 74 -16.20 16.43 -6.87
N MET A 75 -15.01 16.54 -7.45
CA MET A 75 -14.29 15.46 -8.10
C MET A 75 -14.04 14.49 -6.97
N LEU A 76 -14.73 13.36 -7.03
CA LEU A 76 -14.72 12.30 -6.05
C LEU A 76 -13.29 12.14 -5.57
N ILE A 77 -13.05 12.59 -4.35
CA ILE A 77 -11.90 12.21 -3.55
C ILE A 77 -12.08 10.70 -3.44
N HIS A 78 -11.51 9.95 -4.38
CA HIS A 78 -11.20 8.55 -4.18
C HIS A 78 -10.23 8.55 -3.02
N THR A 79 -10.82 8.52 -1.83
CA THR A 79 -10.16 8.42 -0.53
C THR A 79 -9.06 7.39 -0.68
N ALA A 80 -7.81 7.82 -0.50
CA ALA A 80 -6.64 6.98 -0.63
C ALA A 80 -6.88 5.62 0.06
N ILE A 81 -7.11 4.56 -0.73
CA ILE A 81 -7.36 3.20 -0.22
C ILE A 81 -6.00 2.59 0.14
N GLN A 82 -5.34 3.17 1.14
CA GLN A 82 -4.14 2.60 1.73
C GLN A 82 -4.54 1.45 2.66
N ILE A 83 -3.91 0.29 2.50
CA ILE A 83 -4.11 -0.83 3.43
C ILE A 83 -3.61 -0.36 4.80
N PRO A 84 -4.47 -0.33 5.83
CA PRO A 84 -4.18 0.34 7.08
C PRO A 84 -3.12 -0.44 7.86
N ALA A 85 -2.16 0.28 8.45
CA ALA A 85 -1.10 -0.33 9.26
C ALA A 85 -1.63 -0.66 10.67
N LEU A 86 -2.19 -1.86 10.81
CA LEU A 86 -2.86 -2.29 12.04
C LEU A 86 -2.23 -3.54 12.65
N ARG A 87 -2.67 -3.89 13.86
CA ARG A 87 -2.29 -5.16 14.48
C ARG A 87 -3.08 -6.32 13.88
N PRO A 88 -2.52 -7.55 13.86
CA PRO A 88 -3.18 -8.72 13.25
C PRO A 88 -4.63 -8.93 13.70
N ARG A 89 -4.93 -8.76 14.99
CA ARG A 89 -6.29 -8.89 15.54
C ARG A 89 -7.25 -7.82 15.01
N GLU A 90 -6.78 -6.60 14.79
CA GLU A 90 -7.61 -5.47 14.34
C GLU A 90 -8.05 -5.65 12.87
N TYR A 91 -7.27 -6.36 12.05
CA TYR A 91 -7.68 -6.70 10.68
C TYR A 91 -8.93 -7.58 10.62
N ALA A 92 -9.19 -8.41 11.64
CA ALA A 92 -10.39 -9.24 11.69
C ALA A 92 -11.67 -8.40 11.81
N GLN A 93 -11.60 -7.25 12.49
CA GLN A 93 -12.75 -6.38 12.76
C GLN A 93 -13.10 -5.47 11.57
N ILE A 94 -12.21 -5.32 10.60
CA ILE A 94 -12.36 -4.36 9.52
C ILE A 94 -13.00 -5.01 8.29
N SER A 95 -13.77 -4.21 7.53
CA SER A 95 -14.39 -4.61 6.27
C SER A 95 -13.34 -4.98 5.20
N ARG A 96 -13.67 -5.95 4.34
CA ARG A 96 -12.81 -6.43 3.24
C ARG A 96 -12.22 -5.33 2.32
N PRO A 97 -12.98 -4.34 1.81
CA PRO A 97 -12.43 -3.35 0.87
C PRO A 97 -11.32 -2.47 1.47
N LYS A 98 -11.28 -2.33 2.79
CA LYS A 98 -10.20 -1.59 3.49
C LYS A 98 -8.91 -2.42 3.59
N LYS A 99 -8.95 -3.72 3.31
CA LYS A 99 -7.83 -4.67 3.46
C LYS A 99 -7.21 -5.10 2.12
N THR A 100 -7.90 -4.86 1.01
CA THR A 100 -7.55 -5.38 -0.31
C THR A 100 -7.60 -4.29 -1.37
N VAL A 101 -6.90 -4.49 -2.48
CA VAL A 101 -6.95 -3.61 -3.66
C VAL A 101 -7.62 -4.36 -4.81
N SER A 102 -8.44 -3.68 -5.62
CA SER A 102 -9.15 -4.25 -6.77
C SER A 102 -8.22 -4.51 -7.97
N ARG A 103 -7.31 -5.47 -7.83
CA ARG A 103 -6.45 -6.00 -8.91
C ARG A 103 -6.00 -7.43 -8.61
N SER A 104 -5.36 -8.09 -9.58
CA SER A 104 -4.66 -9.36 -9.34
C SER A 104 -3.59 -9.21 -8.25
N TYR A 105 -3.55 -10.17 -7.32
CA TYR A 105 -2.69 -10.16 -6.14
C TYR A 105 -2.80 -8.87 -5.28
N GLY A 106 -3.97 -8.23 -5.30
CA GLY A 106 -4.24 -7.02 -4.53
C GLY A 106 -4.02 -7.21 -3.03
N GLY A 107 -3.18 -6.38 -2.43
CA GLY A 107 -2.84 -6.43 -1.00
C GLY A 107 -1.79 -7.45 -0.59
N SER A 108 -1.27 -8.25 -1.52
CA SER A 108 -0.09 -9.11 -1.28
C SER A 108 1.12 -8.71 -2.13
N ARG A 109 0.89 -8.17 -3.33
CA ARG A 109 1.94 -7.75 -4.28
C ARG A 109 1.77 -6.31 -4.71
N CYS A 110 2.88 -5.61 -4.99
CA CYS A 110 2.87 -4.25 -5.54
C CYS A 110 2.56 -4.27 -7.05
N ALA A 111 2.15 -3.13 -7.61
CA ALA A 111 1.74 -3.04 -9.01
C ALA A 111 2.89 -3.39 -9.97
N THR A 112 4.12 -2.99 -9.67
CA THR A 112 5.31 -3.30 -10.48
C THR A 112 5.57 -4.80 -10.55
N CYS A 113 5.66 -5.48 -9.41
CA CYS A 113 5.88 -6.94 -9.40
C CYS A 113 4.72 -7.72 -10.05
N VAL A 114 3.49 -7.21 -9.99
CA VAL A 114 2.37 -7.82 -10.73
C VAL A 114 2.56 -7.66 -12.24
N LYS A 115 2.96 -6.47 -12.73
CA LYS A 115 3.29 -6.25 -14.14
C LYS A 115 4.42 -7.16 -14.60
N ASP A 116 5.51 -7.24 -13.84
CA ASP A 116 6.67 -8.08 -14.17
C ASP A 116 6.31 -9.56 -14.24
N ARG A 117 5.39 -10.04 -13.39
CA ARG A 117 4.88 -11.42 -13.43
C ARG A 117 4.09 -11.68 -14.71
N VAL A 118 3.22 -10.75 -15.10
CA VAL A 118 2.39 -10.90 -16.31
C VAL A 118 3.28 -10.87 -17.56
N THR A 119 4.17 -9.89 -17.67
CA THR A 119 5.06 -9.77 -18.84
C THR A 119 6.03 -10.93 -18.94
N ARG A 120 6.62 -11.37 -17.82
CA ARG A 120 7.51 -12.54 -17.79
C ARG A 120 6.77 -13.82 -18.19
N ALA A 121 5.56 -14.04 -17.69
CA ALA A 121 4.77 -15.22 -18.05
C ALA A 121 4.51 -15.26 -19.57
N PHE A 122 4.02 -14.15 -20.12
CA PHE A 122 3.73 -14.01 -21.53
C PHE A 122 4.97 -14.27 -22.42
N LEU A 123 6.09 -13.58 -22.15
CA LEU A 123 7.29 -13.72 -22.97
C LEU A 123 7.89 -15.13 -22.90
N ILE A 124 7.78 -15.81 -21.76
CA ILE A 124 8.25 -17.18 -21.62
C ILE A 124 7.37 -18.14 -22.45
N GLU A 125 6.07 -17.91 -22.50
CA GLU A 125 5.17 -18.71 -23.33
C GLU A 125 5.47 -18.53 -24.82
N GLU A 126 5.65 -17.30 -25.28
CA GLU A 126 6.05 -17.00 -26.67
C GLU A 126 7.37 -17.69 -27.05
N GLN A 127 8.40 -17.53 -26.21
CA GLN A 127 9.69 -18.17 -26.46
C GLN A 127 9.60 -19.71 -26.46
N LYS A 128 8.71 -20.30 -25.64
CA LYS A 128 8.49 -21.75 -25.64
C LYS A 128 7.87 -22.23 -26.96
N ILE A 129 6.91 -21.49 -27.51
CA ILE A 129 6.28 -21.81 -28.78
C ILE A 129 7.31 -21.74 -29.91
N VAL A 130 8.06 -20.64 -30.00
CA VAL A 130 9.11 -20.46 -31.01
C VAL A 130 10.14 -21.58 -30.94
N LYS A 131 10.62 -21.92 -29.74
CA LYS A 131 11.56 -23.04 -29.55
C LYS A 131 10.98 -24.38 -29.98
N LYS A 132 9.68 -24.60 -29.81
CA LYS A 132 9.00 -25.84 -30.23
C LYS A 132 8.93 -25.92 -31.76
N VAL A 133 8.50 -24.85 -32.42
CA VAL A 133 8.39 -24.78 -33.88
C VAL A 133 9.76 -24.94 -34.56
N MET A 134 10.79 -24.26 -34.05
CA MET A 134 12.16 -24.40 -34.57
C MET A 134 12.66 -25.84 -34.49
N ARG A 135 12.44 -26.54 -33.36
CA ARG A 135 12.79 -27.96 -33.20
C ARG A 135 11.98 -28.88 -34.13
N GLU A 136 10.72 -28.57 -34.42
CA GLU A 136 9.89 -29.33 -35.35
C GLU A 136 10.35 -29.13 -36.81
N ALA A 137 10.74 -27.90 -37.16
CA ALA A 137 11.30 -27.58 -38.47
C ALA A 137 12.64 -28.30 -38.72
N GLU A 138 13.55 -28.29 -37.74
CA GLU A 138 14.82 -29.05 -37.80
C GLU A 138 14.57 -30.55 -37.99
N LYS A 139 13.60 -31.12 -37.26
CA LYS A 139 13.22 -32.54 -37.41
C LYS A 139 12.63 -32.85 -38.78
N LYS A 140 11.85 -31.94 -39.36
CA LYS A 140 11.29 -32.08 -40.71
C LYS A 140 12.39 -32.00 -41.76
N ASN A 141 13.38 -31.12 -41.60
CA ASN A 141 14.50 -30.97 -42.53
C ASN A 141 15.50 -32.15 -42.46
N ARG A 142 15.61 -32.81 -41.30
CA ARG A 142 16.42 -34.03 -41.13
C ARG A 142 15.73 -35.29 -41.68
N ARG A 143 14.43 -35.22 -42.01
CA ARG A 143 13.66 -36.29 -42.65
C ARG A 143 13.61 -36.06 -44.16
#